data_AF-A0A1I2W3W2-F1
#
_entry.id   AF-A0A1I2W3W2-F1
#
_cell.length_a   1.000
_cell.length_b   1.000
_cell.length_c   1.000
_cell.angle_alpha   90.00
_cell.angle_beta   90.00
_cell.angle_gamma   90.00
#
_symmetry.space_group_name_H-M   'P 1'
#
loop_
_entity.id
_entity.type
_entity.pdbx_description
1 polymer ?
#
loop_
_entity_poly.entity_id
_entity_poly.type
_entity_poly.pdbx_seq_one_letter_code
_entity_poly.pdbx_strand_id
1 'polypeptide(L)'
;MTSGDSSRRPVTGKNTEWMIPSDQMIIRRYKPLRHFAGTLENGFRAGQAEGYEEREGQASEPAREHEKQRSERTESMILNNGEEMDLASGIEQAREAARENYYASCWRLGTDEDPEIWEAYADGRGVAIETTYRQIEEFIAPDQEDLYMGIVRYLDYEEEFTPTGIPYVLYFYKHRTFDSEQEFRVLTNRGGNPIIRTDGQEMPPESRPDNPSHVNLSADMDALINRVILSLGADDELRAEVEETLDEHGVSAPVVPSRLDDPAPHHETYDTELGGAANYEASEGYLDDLIDRFVEETDWDVWNTVDVIQLNQREKLHPRTVFVECFRYVDDLPDRSEYGQEHLNYEVRAHRVVDGEYQDTFLNDPAEETDEELAEADNPSE
;
A
#
# COMPACT_ATOMS: atom_id res chain seq x y z
N MET A 1 23.15 3.60 -15.58
CA MET A 1 22.66 4.73 -16.40
C MET A 1 21.18 4.51 -16.63
N THR A 2 20.37 4.92 -15.65
CA THR A 2 18.91 4.84 -15.68
C THR A 2 18.39 6.26 -15.84
N SER A 3 17.85 6.55 -17.03
CA SER A 3 16.97 7.68 -17.28
C SER A 3 15.73 7.47 -16.41
N GLY A 4 15.41 8.31 -15.42
CA GLY A 4 15.08 9.71 -15.62
C GLY A 4 13.64 9.90 -16.16
N ASP A 5 12.85 8.83 -16.27
CA ASP A 5 11.48 8.90 -16.77
C ASP A 5 10.48 8.90 -15.61
N SER A 6 10.14 10.10 -15.12
CA SER A 6 9.17 10.31 -14.05
C SER A 6 7.74 9.90 -14.42
N SER A 7 7.48 9.52 -15.68
CA SER A 7 6.15 9.12 -16.17
C SER A 7 5.73 7.73 -15.70
N ARG A 8 6.68 6.89 -15.24
CA ARG A 8 6.42 5.54 -14.71
C ARG A 8 6.21 5.48 -13.20
N ARG A 9 6.46 6.58 -12.50
CA ARG A 9 6.40 6.61 -11.03
C ARG A 9 4.94 6.72 -10.57
N PRO A 10 4.53 5.99 -9.52
CA PRO A 10 3.15 5.93 -9.09
C PRO A 10 2.60 7.31 -8.80
N VAL A 11 1.39 7.54 -9.32
CA VAL A 11 0.75 8.86 -9.26
C VAL A 11 0.18 9.09 -7.86
N THR A 12 1.01 9.49 -6.90
CA THR A 12 0.49 10.13 -5.68
C THR A 12 0.17 11.57 -6.05
N GLY A 13 -1.09 11.90 -6.25
CA GLY A 13 -1.48 13.29 -6.55
C GLY A 13 -1.09 14.22 -5.40
N LYS A 14 -0.68 15.46 -5.69
CA LYS A 14 -0.38 16.46 -4.64
C LYS A 14 -1.53 16.65 -3.63
N ASN A 15 -2.77 16.41 -4.06
CA ASN A 15 -3.96 16.58 -3.24
C ASN A 15 -4.48 15.28 -2.64
N THR A 16 -3.74 14.18 -2.74
CA THR A 16 -4.26 12.88 -2.33
C THR A 16 -3.71 12.47 -0.99
N GLU A 17 -4.47 11.76 -0.16
CA GLU A 17 -4.02 11.48 1.22
C GLU A 17 -3.32 10.14 1.36
N TRP A 18 -3.42 9.21 0.40
CA TRP A 18 -2.74 7.92 0.50
C TRP A 18 -1.25 8.04 0.16
N MET A 19 -0.45 7.13 0.71
CA MET A 19 1.00 7.14 0.59
C MET A 19 1.55 5.82 0.04
N ILE A 20 2.78 5.89 -0.45
CA ILE A 20 3.64 4.75 -0.76
C ILE A 20 4.73 4.63 0.31
N PRO A 21 5.18 3.40 0.62
CA PRO A 21 6.22 3.18 1.63
C PRO A 21 7.60 3.61 1.10
N SER A 22 8.64 3.55 1.93
CA SER A 22 10.01 3.80 1.45
C SER A 22 10.47 2.73 0.45
N ASP A 23 11.49 3.07 -0.34
CA ASP A 23 12.12 2.18 -1.32
C ASP A 23 12.60 0.85 -0.73
N GLN A 24 12.89 0.84 0.56
CA GLN A 24 13.39 -0.32 1.30
C GLN A 24 12.29 -1.17 1.94
N MET A 25 11.04 -0.73 1.96
CA MET A 25 9.98 -1.52 2.59
C MET A 25 9.86 -2.90 1.92
N ILE A 26 9.95 -3.95 2.73
CA ILE A 26 9.75 -5.33 2.27
C ILE A 26 8.26 -5.54 2.01
N ILE A 27 7.97 -6.20 0.90
CA ILE A 27 6.61 -6.48 0.45
C ILE A 27 6.52 -7.96 0.06
N ARG A 28 5.46 -8.63 0.50
CA ARG A 28 5.27 -10.07 0.32
C ARG A 28 3.95 -10.40 -0.33
N ARG A 29 3.96 -11.47 -1.13
CA ARG A 29 2.74 -12.04 -1.69
C ARG A 29 2.64 -13.52 -1.45
N TYR A 30 1.71 -13.86 -0.58
CA TYR A 30 1.29 -15.21 -0.26
C TYR A 30 0.43 -15.78 -1.38
N LYS A 31 0.65 -17.05 -1.73
CA LYS A 31 -0.20 -17.79 -2.67
C LYS A 31 -0.10 -19.30 -2.49
N PRO A 32 -1.15 -20.05 -2.87
CA PRO A 32 -1.08 -21.49 -2.94
C PRO A 32 -0.09 -21.94 -4.02
N LEU A 33 0.62 -23.05 -3.77
CA LEU A 33 1.68 -23.54 -4.68
C LEU A 33 1.18 -23.77 -6.11
N ARG A 34 -0.06 -24.24 -6.28
CA ARG A 34 -0.68 -24.47 -7.59
C ARG A 34 -0.74 -23.23 -8.50
N HIS A 35 -0.57 -22.03 -7.95
CA HIS A 35 -0.56 -20.77 -8.68
C HIS A 35 0.85 -20.21 -8.88
N PHE A 36 1.88 -20.85 -8.33
CA PHE A 36 3.26 -20.35 -8.34
C PHE A 36 3.85 -20.33 -9.75
N ALA A 37 3.89 -21.48 -10.44
CA ALA A 37 4.38 -21.57 -11.82
C ALA A 37 3.64 -20.58 -12.75
N GLY A 38 2.31 -20.54 -12.66
CA GLY A 38 1.51 -19.60 -13.46
C GLY A 38 1.82 -18.12 -13.17
N THR A 39 2.28 -17.80 -11.96
CA THR A 39 2.77 -16.45 -11.61
C THR A 39 4.08 -16.15 -12.31
N LEU A 40 5.06 -17.07 -12.25
CA LEU A 40 6.36 -16.88 -12.89
C LEU A 40 6.22 -16.74 -14.41
N GLU A 41 5.31 -17.50 -15.01
CA GLU A 41 5.06 -17.46 -16.45
C GLU A 41 4.30 -16.21 -16.90
N ASN A 42 3.24 -15.82 -16.19
CA ASN A 42 2.27 -14.84 -16.69
C ASN A 42 2.29 -13.49 -15.97
N GLY A 43 3.02 -13.36 -14.87
CA GLY A 43 2.96 -12.18 -14.02
C GLY A 43 2.04 -12.33 -12.81
N PHE A 44 1.86 -11.21 -12.13
CA PHE A 44 1.07 -11.10 -10.92
C PHE A 44 -0.39 -10.84 -11.23
N ARG A 45 -1.28 -11.73 -10.77
CA ARG A 45 -2.74 -11.55 -10.93
C ARG A 45 -3.21 -10.29 -10.21
N ALA A 46 -3.92 -9.42 -10.90
CA ALA A 46 -4.72 -8.35 -10.32
C ALA A 46 -6.21 -8.71 -10.47
N GLY A 47 -6.92 -8.88 -9.35
CA GLY A 47 -8.33 -9.25 -9.34
C GLY A 47 -9.22 -8.04 -9.58
N GLN A 48 -10.33 -8.23 -10.30
CA GLN A 48 -11.34 -7.18 -10.50
C GLN A 48 -11.98 -6.77 -9.17
N ALA A 49 -12.18 -5.47 -8.96
CA ALA A 49 -12.54 -4.95 -7.66
C ALA A 49 -13.98 -5.27 -7.20
N GLU A 50 -14.86 -5.63 -8.14
CA GLU A 50 -16.19 -6.18 -7.84
C GLU A 50 -16.11 -7.45 -6.97
N GLY A 51 -15.03 -8.24 -7.11
CA GLY A 51 -14.82 -9.46 -6.33
C GLY A 51 -14.23 -9.25 -4.92
N TYR A 52 -13.88 -8.02 -4.54
CA TYR A 52 -13.42 -7.68 -3.20
C TYR A 52 -14.59 -7.32 -2.26
N GLU A 53 -14.25 -6.92 -1.04
CA GLU A 53 -15.22 -6.48 -0.04
C GLU A 53 -16.09 -5.33 -0.59
N GLU A 54 -17.37 -5.34 -0.23
CA GLU A 54 -18.41 -4.53 -0.88
C GLU A 54 -18.21 -3.01 -0.75
N ARG A 55 -17.51 -2.55 0.30
CA ARG A 55 -17.21 -1.13 0.54
C ARG A 55 -15.94 -0.69 -0.17
N GLU A 56 -15.10 -1.60 -0.65
CA GLU A 56 -13.90 -1.23 -1.39
C GLU A 56 -14.24 -0.55 -2.72
N GLY A 57 -13.69 0.65 -2.93
CA GLY A 57 -14.06 1.52 -4.05
C GLY A 57 -15.29 2.39 -3.80
N GLN A 58 -15.93 2.26 -2.63
CA GLN A 58 -17.07 3.08 -2.20
C GLN A 58 -16.64 4.20 -1.27
N ALA A 59 -17.45 5.26 -1.22
CA ALA A 59 -17.26 6.35 -0.27
C ALA A 59 -17.89 6.02 1.08
N SER A 60 -17.29 6.49 2.17
CA SER A 60 -17.85 6.37 3.51
C SER A 60 -19.15 7.15 3.67
N GLU A 61 -19.95 6.82 4.69
CA GLU A 61 -21.22 7.49 4.95
C GLU A 61 -21.08 9.02 5.15
N PRO A 62 -20.10 9.52 5.94
CA PRO A 62 -19.84 10.96 6.03
C PRO A 62 -19.52 11.60 4.68
N ALA A 63 -18.78 10.91 3.81
CA ALA A 63 -18.43 11.40 2.48
C ALA A 63 -19.66 11.44 1.54
N ARG A 64 -20.50 10.39 1.57
CA ARG A 64 -21.76 10.34 0.81
C ARG A 64 -22.73 11.44 1.25
N GLU A 65 -22.85 11.68 2.54
CA GLU A 65 -23.70 12.76 3.08
C GLU A 65 -23.20 14.15 2.66
N HIS A 66 -21.90 14.38 2.73
CA HIS A 66 -21.29 15.63 2.23
C HIS A 66 -21.53 15.84 0.73
N GLU A 67 -21.46 14.77 -0.08
CA GLU A 67 -21.76 14.84 -1.51
C GLU A 67 -23.22 15.16 -1.81
N LYS A 68 -24.16 14.57 -1.06
CA LYS A 68 -25.60 14.90 -1.15
C LYS A 68 -25.85 16.38 -0.89
N GLN A 69 -25.33 16.91 0.22
CA GLN A 69 -25.47 18.33 0.58
C GLN A 69 -24.88 19.25 -0.50
N ARG A 70 -23.74 18.88 -1.09
CA ARG A 70 -23.12 19.63 -2.19
C ARG A 70 -23.93 19.55 -3.48
N SER A 71 -24.55 18.40 -3.76
CA SER A 71 -25.47 18.17 -4.88
C SER A 71 -26.66 19.12 -4.81
N GLU A 72 -27.39 19.10 -3.69
CA GLU A 72 -28.58 19.94 -3.45
C GLU A 72 -28.27 21.44 -3.63
N ARG A 73 -27.12 21.88 -3.11
CA ARG A 73 -26.64 23.26 -3.27
C ARG A 73 -26.32 23.61 -4.72
N THR A 74 -25.78 22.66 -5.48
CA THR A 74 -25.40 22.87 -6.88
C THR A 74 -26.64 22.89 -7.78
N GLU A 75 -27.55 21.93 -7.59
CA GLU A 75 -28.84 21.81 -8.27
C GLU A 75 -29.68 23.08 -8.10
N SER A 76 -29.81 23.57 -6.87
CA SER A 76 -30.54 24.81 -6.57
C SER A 76 -29.94 26.07 -7.22
N MET A 77 -28.66 26.06 -7.62
CA MET A 77 -28.01 27.17 -8.34
C MET A 77 -28.12 27.07 -9.86
N ILE A 78 -28.11 25.86 -10.42
CA ILE A 78 -28.01 25.63 -11.88
C ILE A 78 -29.39 25.52 -12.53
N LEU A 79 -30.37 24.93 -11.86
CA LEU A 79 -31.67 24.58 -12.45
C LEU A 79 -32.63 25.78 -12.37
N ASN A 80 -32.81 26.48 -13.48
CA ASN A 80 -33.76 27.60 -13.59
C ASN A 80 -35.12 27.19 -14.23
N ASN A 81 -35.24 25.95 -14.75
CA ASN A 81 -36.31 25.57 -15.70
C ASN A 81 -37.09 24.28 -15.34
N GLY A 82 -36.96 23.74 -14.13
CA GLY A 82 -37.67 22.53 -13.71
C GLY A 82 -37.10 21.21 -14.26
N GLU A 83 -35.84 21.23 -14.72
CA GLU A 83 -35.04 20.00 -14.88
C GLU A 83 -34.68 19.47 -13.49
N GLU A 84 -34.72 18.15 -13.31
CA GLU A 84 -34.30 17.47 -12.09
C GLU A 84 -32.93 16.83 -12.38
N MET A 85 -31.94 17.15 -11.54
CA MET A 85 -30.61 16.55 -11.58
C MET A 85 -30.42 15.81 -10.26
N ASP A 86 -29.89 14.59 -10.31
CA ASP A 86 -29.52 13.83 -9.12
C ASP A 86 -28.05 13.45 -9.23
N LEU A 87 -27.19 14.42 -8.95
CA LEU A 87 -25.74 14.24 -9.11
C LEU A 87 -25.18 13.30 -8.04
N ALA A 88 -25.70 13.32 -6.82
CA ALA A 88 -25.27 12.43 -5.74
C ALA A 88 -25.53 10.95 -6.08
N SER A 89 -26.75 10.60 -6.51
CA SER A 89 -27.07 9.24 -6.96
C SER A 89 -26.25 8.86 -8.19
N GLY A 90 -26.05 9.79 -9.13
CA GLY A 90 -25.21 9.58 -10.30
C GLY A 90 -23.77 9.22 -9.95
N ILE A 91 -23.17 9.88 -8.95
CA ILE A 91 -21.82 9.58 -8.47
C ILE A 91 -21.76 8.21 -7.80
N GLU A 92 -22.76 7.88 -6.97
CA GLU A 92 -22.82 6.58 -6.30
C GLU A 92 -22.93 5.42 -7.29
N GLN A 93 -23.85 5.52 -8.26
CA GLN A 93 -23.98 4.52 -9.33
C GLN A 93 -22.69 4.40 -10.16
N ALA A 94 -22.03 5.52 -10.42
CA ALA A 94 -20.76 5.55 -11.14
C ALA A 94 -19.64 4.84 -10.35
N ARG A 95 -19.61 4.93 -9.02
CA ARG A 95 -18.66 4.18 -8.18
C ARG A 95 -18.92 2.69 -8.21
N GLU A 96 -20.18 2.28 -8.04
CA GLU A 96 -20.54 0.86 -8.07
C GLU A 96 -20.16 0.23 -9.42
N ALA A 97 -20.51 0.89 -10.53
CA ALA A 97 -20.12 0.44 -11.86
C ALA A 97 -18.59 0.47 -12.09
N ALA A 98 -17.86 1.37 -11.43
CA ALA A 98 -16.41 1.47 -11.57
C ALA A 98 -15.68 0.24 -11.00
N ARG A 99 -16.26 -0.49 -10.05
CA ARG A 99 -15.62 -1.69 -9.45
C ARG A 99 -15.30 -2.76 -10.48
N GLU A 100 -16.04 -2.80 -11.59
CA GLU A 100 -15.78 -3.68 -12.73
C GLU A 100 -14.58 -3.24 -13.59
N ASN A 101 -14.11 -2.00 -13.44
CA ASN A 101 -13.05 -1.41 -14.26
C ASN A 101 -11.68 -1.43 -13.59
N TYR A 102 -11.64 -1.53 -12.26
CA TYR A 102 -10.42 -1.49 -11.47
C TYR A 102 -9.96 -2.89 -11.07
N TYR A 103 -8.64 -3.10 -11.09
CA TYR A 103 -8.01 -4.38 -10.79
C TYR A 103 -6.89 -4.18 -9.80
N ALA A 104 -6.95 -4.84 -8.65
CA ALA A 104 -5.95 -4.72 -7.60
C ALA A 104 -5.08 -5.97 -7.50
N SER A 105 -3.78 -5.76 -7.40
CA SER A 105 -2.81 -6.75 -6.95
C SER A 105 -2.38 -6.39 -5.55
N CYS A 106 -2.90 -7.11 -4.55
CA CYS A 106 -2.60 -6.89 -3.14
C CYS A 106 -1.35 -7.66 -2.70
N TRP A 107 -0.60 -7.04 -1.81
CA TRP A 107 0.61 -7.54 -1.18
C TRP A 107 0.57 -7.17 0.30
N ARG A 108 1.24 -7.93 1.16
CA ARG A 108 1.43 -7.60 2.58
C ARG A 108 2.73 -6.81 2.75
N LEU A 109 2.68 -5.75 3.53
CA LEU A 109 3.84 -4.96 3.92
C LEU A 109 4.54 -5.59 5.12
N GLY A 110 5.86 -5.45 5.16
CA GLY A 110 6.66 -5.92 6.26
C GLY A 110 7.09 -7.36 6.16
N THR A 111 7.84 -7.75 7.19
CA THR A 111 8.44 -9.07 7.32
C THR A 111 7.71 -9.92 8.33
N ASP A 112 6.81 -9.39 9.16
CA ASP A 112 6.02 -10.20 10.07
C ASP A 112 5.23 -11.29 9.33
N GLU A 113 5.21 -12.49 9.90
CA GLU A 113 4.43 -13.60 9.37
C GLU A 113 3.27 -13.91 10.32
N ASP A 114 2.09 -14.06 9.74
CA ASP A 114 0.86 -14.36 10.47
C ASP A 114 0.30 -15.71 9.97
N PRO A 115 0.09 -16.70 10.87
CA PRO A 115 -0.56 -17.96 10.52
C PRO A 115 -1.92 -17.79 9.84
N GLU A 116 -2.70 -16.77 10.20
CA GLU A 116 -4.01 -16.51 9.60
C GLU A 116 -3.87 -16.08 8.14
N ILE A 117 -2.80 -15.35 7.81
CA ILE A 117 -2.50 -14.91 6.43
C ILE A 117 -2.01 -16.09 5.59
N TRP A 118 -1.16 -16.95 6.15
CA TRP A 118 -0.77 -18.21 5.51
C TRP A 118 -1.99 -19.08 5.20
N GLU A 119 -2.90 -19.25 6.16
CA GLU A 119 -4.14 -20.03 5.95
C GLU A 119 -5.03 -19.39 4.88
N ALA A 120 -5.32 -18.08 5.01
CA ALA A 120 -6.25 -17.37 4.13
C ALA A 120 -5.76 -17.26 2.68
N TYR A 121 -4.45 -17.08 2.48
CA TYR A 121 -3.89 -16.74 1.17
C TYR A 121 -3.01 -17.82 0.54
N ALA A 122 -2.59 -18.85 1.28
CA ALA A 122 -1.72 -19.91 0.77
C ALA A 122 -2.28 -21.34 0.93
N ASP A 123 -3.47 -21.50 1.49
CA ASP A 123 -4.16 -22.80 1.69
C ASP A 123 -3.30 -23.85 2.42
N GLY A 124 -2.41 -23.43 3.33
CA GLY A 124 -1.53 -24.32 4.13
C GLY A 124 -0.40 -25.03 3.36
N ARG A 125 -0.44 -25.08 2.02
CA ARG A 125 0.67 -25.55 1.15
C ARG A 125 0.91 -24.53 0.05
N GLY A 126 1.80 -23.58 0.32
CA GLY A 126 2.08 -22.50 -0.61
C GLY A 126 3.40 -21.81 -0.35
N VAL A 127 3.51 -20.63 -0.94
CA VAL A 127 4.71 -19.81 -0.87
C VAL A 127 4.36 -18.35 -0.62
N ALA A 128 5.29 -17.61 -0.04
CA ALA A 128 5.30 -16.16 -0.10
C ALA A 128 6.46 -15.71 -0.99
N ILE A 129 6.16 -14.85 -1.95
CA ILE A 129 7.18 -14.18 -2.78
C ILE A 129 7.53 -12.88 -2.09
N GLU A 130 8.81 -12.69 -1.76
CA GLU A 130 9.30 -11.46 -1.13
C GLU A 130 10.06 -10.58 -2.13
N THR A 131 9.84 -9.28 -2.04
CA THR A 131 10.45 -8.22 -2.84
C THR A 131 10.52 -6.93 -2.02
N THR A 132 11.00 -5.82 -2.58
CA THR A 132 10.88 -4.49 -2.00
C THR A 132 9.94 -3.60 -2.81
N TYR A 133 9.46 -2.52 -2.19
CA TYR A 133 8.68 -1.50 -2.90
C TYR A 133 9.40 -0.97 -4.15
N ARG A 134 10.70 -0.65 -4.04
CA ARG A 134 11.49 -0.18 -5.17
C ARG A 134 11.50 -1.17 -6.34
N GLN A 135 11.64 -2.46 -6.06
CA GLN A 135 11.61 -3.48 -7.12
C GLN A 135 10.22 -3.62 -7.74
N ILE A 136 9.14 -3.50 -6.95
CA ILE A 136 7.79 -3.42 -7.51
C ILE A 136 7.68 -2.23 -8.46
N GLU A 137 8.11 -1.04 -8.03
CA GLU A 137 8.08 0.16 -8.87
C GLU A 137 8.88 -0.02 -10.18
N GLU A 138 10.07 -0.61 -10.11
CA GLU A 138 10.98 -0.77 -11.25
C GLU A 138 10.58 -1.90 -12.21
N PHE A 139 10.07 -3.03 -11.70
CA PHE A 139 9.94 -4.27 -12.46
C PHE A 139 8.51 -4.79 -12.65
N ILE A 140 7.51 -4.24 -11.95
CA ILE A 140 6.11 -4.62 -12.19
C ILE A 140 5.51 -3.85 -13.37
N ALA A 141 4.87 -4.59 -14.27
CA ALA A 141 4.19 -4.11 -15.46
C ALA A 141 4.94 -2.96 -16.18
N PRO A 142 6.21 -3.16 -16.59
CA PRO A 142 7.09 -2.10 -17.09
C PRO A 142 6.59 -1.39 -18.37
N ASP A 143 5.62 -2.01 -19.04
CA ASP A 143 4.97 -1.53 -20.26
C ASP A 143 3.61 -0.84 -20.01
N GLN A 144 3.20 -0.65 -18.74
CA GLN A 144 1.93 0.00 -18.38
C GLN A 144 2.17 1.38 -17.76
N GLU A 145 1.46 2.39 -18.26
CA GLU A 145 1.58 3.78 -17.78
C GLU A 145 0.54 4.13 -16.69
N ASP A 146 -0.54 3.37 -16.57
CA ASP A 146 -1.66 3.63 -15.64
C ASP A 146 -1.68 2.67 -14.45
N LEU A 147 -0.62 2.74 -13.64
CA LEU A 147 -0.54 2.03 -12.34
C LEU A 147 -0.67 3.03 -11.20
N TYR A 148 -1.54 2.71 -10.25
CA TYR A 148 -1.64 3.40 -8.97
C TYR A 148 -1.11 2.48 -7.89
N MET A 149 -0.22 2.98 -7.04
CA MET A 149 0.36 2.21 -5.94
C MET A 149 0.14 2.92 -4.62
N GLY A 150 0.06 2.15 -3.53
CA GLY A 150 -0.21 2.72 -2.23
C GLY A 150 -0.43 1.71 -1.12
N ILE A 151 -0.16 2.17 0.09
CA ILE A 151 -0.55 1.52 1.35
C ILE A 151 -2.06 1.68 1.51
N VAL A 152 -2.73 0.59 1.90
CA VAL A 152 -4.15 0.61 2.24
C VAL A 152 -4.35 1.23 3.62
N ARG A 153 -5.30 2.14 3.70
CA ARG A 153 -5.76 2.73 4.96
C ARG A 153 -6.99 2.03 5.47
N TYR A 154 -7.01 1.82 6.77
CA TYR A 154 -8.11 1.18 7.43
C TYR A 154 -8.98 2.21 8.13
N LEU A 155 -10.30 2.07 8.02
CA LEU A 155 -11.24 3.00 8.63
C LEU A 155 -12.58 2.35 8.99
N ASP A 156 -13.32 3.06 9.83
CA ASP A 156 -14.74 2.94 10.08
C ASP A 156 -15.51 3.72 9.00
N TYR A 157 -16.28 3.01 8.17
CA TYR A 157 -17.00 3.61 7.04
C TYR A 157 -18.20 4.45 7.49
N GLU A 158 -18.64 4.28 8.72
CA GLU A 158 -19.79 4.94 9.31
C GLU A 158 -19.39 6.26 10.00
N GLU A 159 -18.18 6.31 10.57
CA GLU A 159 -17.71 7.46 11.35
C GLU A 159 -16.67 8.33 10.62
N GLU A 160 -15.90 7.75 9.71
CA GLU A 160 -14.69 8.39 9.18
C GLU A 160 -14.85 8.83 7.71
N PHE A 161 -14.13 9.87 7.30
CA PHE A 161 -14.30 10.51 6.00
C PHE A 161 -13.31 9.94 4.96
N THR A 162 -13.82 9.38 3.86
CA THR A 162 -13.00 9.02 2.69
C THR A 162 -12.84 10.20 1.74
N PRO A 163 -11.70 10.35 1.03
CA PRO A 163 -11.55 11.36 -0.01
C PRO A 163 -12.65 11.27 -1.08
N THR A 164 -13.07 12.43 -1.60
CA THR A 164 -14.07 12.53 -2.67
C THR A 164 -13.44 13.09 -3.95
N GLY A 165 -14.03 12.76 -5.10
CA GLY A 165 -13.68 13.36 -6.40
C GLY A 165 -12.60 12.65 -7.23
N ILE A 166 -11.84 11.70 -6.67
CA ILE A 166 -10.88 10.89 -7.44
C ILE A 166 -11.21 9.40 -7.22
N PRO A 167 -11.79 8.71 -8.23
CA PRO A 167 -12.36 7.37 -8.03
C PRO A 167 -11.37 6.29 -7.58
N TYR A 168 -10.16 6.27 -8.14
CA TYR A 168 -9.18 5.20 -7.88
C TYR A 168 -8.64 5.20 -6.44
N VAL A 169 -8.78 6.32 -5.72
CA VAL A 169 -8.28 6.49 -4.35
C VAL A 169 -9.02 5.61 -3.35
N LEU A 170 -10.32 5.38 -3.59
CA LEU A 170 -11.18 4.60 -2.71
C LEU A 170 -10.79 3.12 -2.65
N TYR A 171 -9.99 2.63 -3.61
CA TYR A 171 -9.42 1.28 -3.57
C TYR A 171 -8.17 1.16 -2.69
N PHE A 172 -7.76 2.23 -2.03
CA PHE A 172 -6.74 2.22 -0.98
C PHE A 172 -7.35 2.44 0.41
N TYR A 173 -8.66 2.23 0.54
CA TYR A 173 -9.37 2.26 1.81
C TYR A 173 -10.10 0.95 2.04
N LYS A 174 -9.99 0.41 3.24
CA LYS A 174 -10.62 -0.86 3.63
C LYS A 174 -11.19 -0.76 5.04
N HIS A 175 -12.18 -1.58 5.33
CA HIS A 175 -12.78 -1.58 6.65
C HIS A 175 -11.77 -2.04 7.71
N ARG A 176 -11.79 -1.43 8.91
CA ARG A 176 -10.82 -1.71 9.98
C ARG A 176 -10.70 -3.15 10.46
N THR A 177 -11.69 -3.99 10.19
CA THR A 177 -11.61 -5.44 10.52
C THR A 177 -10.56 -6.20 9.70
N PHE A 178 -9.98 -5.57 8.68
CA PHE A 178 -8.94 -6.14 7.82
C PHE A 178 -7.56 -5.53 8.08
N ASP A 179 -7.39 -4.72 9.13
CA ASP A 179 -6.13 -4.02 9.39
C ASP A 179 -4.94 -4.94 9.65
N SER A 180 -5.19 -6.17 10.11
CA SER A 180 -4.19 -7.23 10.23
C SER A 180 -3.55 -7.63 8.91
N GLU A 181 -4.14 -7.31 7.75
CA GLU A 181 -3.59 -7.67 6.44
C GLU A 181 -2.39 -6.82 6.02
N GLN A 182 -2.26 -5.60 6.57
CA GLN A 182 -1.18 -4.65 6.26
C GLN A 182 -0.92 -4.51 4.74
N GLU A 183 -1.98 -4.21 3.98
CA GLU A 183 -1.93 -4.27 2.52
C GLU A 183 -1.18 -3.10 1.86
N PHE A 184 -0.39 -3.43 0.85
CA PHE A 184 0.03 -2.56 -0.26
C PHE A 184 -0.64 -3.03 -1.55
N ARG A 185 -1.09 -2.10 -2.38
CA ARG A 185 -1.78 -2.41 -3.64
C ARG A 185 -1.07 -1.82 -4.84
N VAL A 186 -1.02 -2.62 -5.92
CA VAL A 186 -0.83 -2.14 -7.29
C VAL A 186 -2.17 -2.23 -8.00
N LEU A 187 -2.71 -1.10 -8.41
CA LEU A 187 -4.04 -0.94 -8.99
C LEU A 187 -3.91 -0.49 -10.45
N THR A 188 -4.67 -1.13 -11.35
CA THR A 188 -4.78 -0.70 -12.76
C THR A 188 -6.25 -0.52 -13.14
N ASN A 189 -6.52 0.38 -14.09
CA ASN A 189 -7.85 0.58 -14.67
C ASN A 189 -7.87 0.05 -16.10
N ARG A 190 -8.81 -0.86 -16.42
CA ARG A 190 -9.00 -1.40 -17.78
C ARG A 190 -10.31 -0.99 -18.44
N GLY A 191 -11.26 -0.46 -17.67
CA GLY A 191 -12.59 -0.12 -18.16
C GLY A 191 -12.83 1.38 -18.40
N GLY A 192 -11.81 2.21 -18.16
CA GLY A 192 -11.87 3.66 -18.38
C GLY A 192 -12.54 4.43 -17.24
N ASN A 193 -12.81 5.71 -17.49
CA ASN A 193 -13.42 6.59 -16.50
C ASN A 193 -14.92 6.26 -16.31
N PRO A 194 -15.42 6.25 -15.07
CA PRO A 194 -16.82 5.97 -14.81
C PRO A 194 -17.72 7.08 -15.36
N ILE A 195 -18.87 6.68 -15.90
CA ILE A 195 -19.88 7.59 -16.45
C ILE A 195 -20.84 7.99 -15.34
N ILE A 196 -20.91 9.28 -15.03
CA ILE A 196 -21.85 9.84 -14.06
C ILE A 196 -23.15 10.20 -14.80
N ARG A 197 -24.25 9.55 -14.42
CA ARG A 197 -25.59 9.85 -14.94
C ARG A 197 -26.32 10.80 -13.99
N THR A 198 -26.61 12.00 -14.47
CA THR A 198 -27.30 13.03 -13.67
C THR A 198 -28.81 13.04 -13.89
N ASP A 199 -29.33 12.19 -14.78
CA ASP A 199 -30.75 12.11 -15.16
C ASP A 199 -31.60 11.21 -14.25
N GLY A 200 -31.01 10.71 -13.15
CA GLY A 200 -31.66 9.82 -12.19
C GLY A 200 -31.98 8.43 -12.73
N GLN A 201 -31.58 8.10 -13.96
CA GLN A 201 -31.78 6.78 -14.54
C GLN A 201 -30.65 5.84 -14.16
N GLU A 202 -30.98 4.58 -13.85
CA GLU A 202 -30.00 3.53 -13.63
C GLU A 202 -29.18 3.25 -14.89
N MET A 203 -27.91 2.84 -14.69
CA MET A 203 -27.07 2.37 -15.78
C MET A 203 -27.64 1.05 -16.36
N PRO A 204 -27.99 0.99 -17.66
CA PRO A 204 -28.50 -0.23 -18.26
C PRO A 204 -27.48 -1.38 -18.14
N PRO A 205 -27.89 -2.61 -17.80
CA PRO A 205 -26.96 -3.74 -17.71
C PRO A 205 -26.14 -3.97 -18.99
N GLU A 206 -26.74 -3.69 -20.15
CA GLU A 206 -26.09 -3.82 -21.47
C GLU A 206 -24.94 -2.81 -21.70
N SER A 207 -24.86 -1.75 -20.88
CA SER A 207 -23.80 -0.75 -20.94
C SER A 207 -22.60 -1.07 -20.03
N ARG A 208 -22.70 -2.14 -19.23
CA ARG A 208 -21.58 -2.63 -18.43
C ARG A 208 -20.57 -3.34 -19.34
N PRO A 209 -19.28 -3.02 -19.26
CA PRO A 209 -18.27 -3.67 -20.08
C PRO A 209 -18.10 -5.15 -19.70
N ASP A 210 -17.94 -6.03 -20.69
CA ASP A 210 -17.62 -7.45 -20.49
C ASP A 210 -16.12 -7.59 -20.15
N ASN A 211 -15.79 -7.16 -18.93
CA ASN A 211 -14.45 -7.12 -18.39
C ASN A 211 -14.05 -8.48 -17.79
N PRO A 212 -12.80 -8.94 -17.97
CA PRO A 212 -12.36 -10.18 -17.35
C PRO A 212 -12.37 -10.09 -15.82
N SER A 213 -12.52 -11.21 -15.12
CA SER A 213 -12.46 -11.24 -13.65
C SER A 213 -11.08 -10.92 -13.06
N HIS A 214 -10.05 -10.88 -13.90
CA HIS A 214 -8.69 -10.50 -13.54
C HIS A 214 -7.86 -10.13 -14.76
N VAL A 215 -6.76 -9.44 -14.51
CA VAL A 215 -5.67 -9.24 -15.46
C VAL A 215 -4.34 -9.67 -14.84
N ASN A 216 -3.33 -9.92 -15.65
CA ASN A 216 -1.97 -10.18 -15.15
C ASN A 216 -1.08 -8.96 -15.37
N LEU A 217 -0.35 -8.60 -14.33
CA LEU A 217 0.71 -7.61 -14.35
C LEU A 217 2.02 -8.36 -14.63
N SER A 218 2.49 -8.31 -15.87
CA SER A 218 3.78 -8.90 -16.26
C SER A 218 4.90 -8.32 -15.40
N ALA A 219 5.95 -9.09 -15.11
CA ALA A 219 7.11 -8.57 -14.39
C ALA A 219 8.39 -9.30 -14.81
N ASP A 220 9.53 -8.65 -14.61
CA ASP A 220 10.83 -9.33 -14.65
C ASP A 220 11.01 -10.11 -13.34
N MET A 221 10.76 -11.41 -13.36
CA MET A 221 10.70 -12.24 -12.15
C MET A 221 12.07 -12.41 -11.47
N ASP A 222 13.14 -12.51 -12.26
CA ASP A 222 14.50 -12.67 -11.73
C ASP A 222 14.97 -11.39 -11.04
N ALA A 223 14.60 -10.22 -11.58
CA ALA A 223 14.93 -8.93 -10.97
C ALA A 223 14.01 -8.55 -9.79
N LEU A 224 12.75 -8.99 -9.81
CA LEU A 224 11.76 -8.65 -8.79
C LEU A 224 11.86 -9.52 -7.54
N ILE A 225 12.11 -10.82 -7.68
CA ILE A 225 11.99 -11.77 -6.57
C ILE A 225 13.30 -11.85 -5.79
N ASN A 226 13.29 -11.39 -4.54
CA ASN A 226 14.45 -11.50 -3.66
C ASN A 226 14.57 -12.88 -3.03
N ARG A 227 13.45 -13.50 -2.67
CA ARG A 227 13.38 -14.88 -2.15
C ARG A 227 11.97 -15.43 -2.19
N VAL A 228 11.90 -16.75 -2.05
CA VAL A 228 10.65 -17.48 -1.87
C VAL A 228 10.63 -18.13 -0.50
N ILE A 229 9.59 -17.83 0.28
CA ILE A 229 9.39 -18.35 1.63
C ILE A 229 8.37 -19.49 1.53
N LEU A 230 8.69 -20.64 2.12
CA LEU A 230 7.80 -21.80 2.16
C LEU A 230 6.80 -21.68 3.32
N SER A 231 5.59 -22.20 3.11
CA SER A 231 4.55 -22.23 4.16
C SER A 231 4.95 -23.05 5.38
N LEU A 232 4.23 -22.83 6.49
CA LEU A 232 4.35 -23.59 7.73
C LEU A 232 4.41 -25.11 7.53
N GLY A 233 5.36 -25.77 8.18
CA GLY A 233 5.54 -27.22 8.12
C GLY A 233 5.94 -27.77 6.75
N ALA A 234 6.54 -26.94 5.89
CA ALA A 234 7.01 -27.33 4.56
C ALA A 234 7.98 -28.53 4.63
N ASP A 235 7.77 -29.51 3.74
CA ASP A 235 8.64 -30.67 3.59
C ASP A 235 9.67 -30.49 2.46
N ASP A 236 10.63 -31.42 2.41
CA ASP A 236 11.68 -31.43 1.37
C ASP A 236 11.10 -31.57 -0.06
N GLU A 237 9.91 -32.17 -0.19
CA GLU A 237 9.21 -32.32 -1.47
C GLU A 237 8.69 -30.97 -1.97
N LEU A 238 8.01 -30.20 -1.11
CA LEU A 238 7.58 -28.84 -1.44
C LEU A 238 8.76 -27.93 -1.79
N ARG A 239 9.85 -28.00 -1.03
CA ARG A 239 11.07 -27.25 -1.33
C ARG A 239 11.60 -27.58 -2.73
N ALA A 240 11.75 -28.87 -3.04
CA ALA A 240 12.26 -29.31 -4.34
C ALA A 240 11.33 -28.88 -5.49
N GLU A 241 10.01 -28.96 -5.31
CA GLU A 241 9.02 -28.51 -6.30
C GLU A 241 9.15 -27.00 -6.59
N VAL A 242 9.36 -26.18 -5.55
CA VAL A 242 9.56 -24.73 -5.69
C VAL A 242 10.89 -24.40 -6.38
N GLU A 243 11.98 -25.05 -5.95
CA GLU A 243 13.32 -24.87 -6.54
C GLU A 243 13.34 -25.29 -8.02
N GLU A 244 12.75 -26.43 -8.37
CA GLU A 244 12.61 -26.88 -9.78
C GLU A 244 11.77 -25.89 -10.60
N THR A 245 10.66 -25.39 -10.04
CA THR A 245 9.82 -24.40 -10.71
C THR A 245 10.58 -23.09 -10.97
N LEU A 246 11.38 -22.62 -10.03
CA LEU A 246 12.23 -21.43 -10.20
C LEU A 246 13.27 -21.63 -11.31
N ASP A 247 13.97 -22.78 -11.29
CA ASP A 247 14.98 -23.13 -12.29
C ASP A 247 14.38 -23.21 -13.71
N GLU A 248 13.20 -23.83 -13.86
CA GLU A 248 12.48 -23.94 -15.14
C GLU A 248 12.11 -22.58 -15.74
N HIS A 249 11.87 -21.58 -14.89
CA HIS A 249 11.50 -20.22 -15.29
C HIS A 249 12.69 -19.24 -15.29
N GLY A 250 13.89 -19.72 -14.95
CA GLY A 250 15.13 -18.92 -14.96
C GLY A 250 15.19 -17.84 -13.88
N VAL A 251 14.62 -18.10 -12.70
CA VAL A 251 14.60 -17.17 -11.57
C VAL A 251 15.58 -17.61 -10.49
N SER A 252 16.56 -16.76 -10.20
CA SER A 252 17.65 -17.02 -9.24
C SER A 252 17.30 -16.47 -7.87
N ALA A 253 16.41 -17.14 -7.14
CA ALA A 253 15.97 -16.71 -5.81
C ALA A 253 16.21 -17.81 -4.75
N PRO A 254 16.76 -17.50 -3.57
CA PRO A 254 16.85 -18.46 -2.48
C PRO A 254 15.47 -18.88 -1.99
N VAL A 255 15.35 -20.15 -1.61
CA VAL A 255 14.14 -20.74 -1.02
C VAL A 255 14.38 -20.97 0.46
N VAL A 256 13.58 -20.33 1.32
CA VAL A 256 13.77 -20.34 2.78
C VAL A 256 12.51 -20.87 3.48
N PRO A 257 12.63 -21.50 4.67
CA PRO A 257 11.45 -21.82 5.48
C PRO A 257 10.79 -20.54 6.00
N SER A 258 9.52 -20.66 6.41
CA SER A 258 8.84 -19.61 7.16
C SER A 258 9.53 -19.37 8.52
N ARG A 259 9.60 -18.11 8.96
CA ARG A 259 10.18 -17.74 10.28
C ARG A 259 9.43 -18.37 11.45
N LEU A 260 8.18 -18.75 11.23
CA LEU A 260 7.34 -19.37 12.24
C LEU A 260 7.75 -20.84 12.49
N ASP A 261 8.45 -21.47 11.54
CA ASP A 261 9.05 -22.80 11.70
C ASP A 261 10.50 -22.73 12.20
N ASP A 262 11.28 -21.76 11.69
CA ASP A 262 12.65 -21.50 12.12
C ASP A 262 12.78 -20.04 12.56
N PRO A 263 12.61 -19.75 13.86
CA PRO A 263 12.70 -18.39 14.38
C PRO A 263 14.13 -17.90 14.52
N ALA A 264 15.13 -18.67 14.05
CA ALA A 264 16.50 -18.20 14.02
C ALA A 264 16.59 -16.91 13.19
N PRO A 265 17.37 -15.92 13.63
CA PRO A 265 17.46 -14.66 12.94
C PRO A 265 18.01 -14.83 11.52
N HIS A 266 17.17 -14.52 10.52
CA HIS A 266 17.55 -14.50 9.12
C HIS A 266 18.37 -13.23 8.83
N HIS A 267 19.68 -13.32 9.04
CA HIS A 267 20.63 -12.20 8.89
C HIS A 267 20.91 -11.77 7.44
N GLU A 268 20.21 -12.34 6.44
CA GLU A 268 20.55 -12.13 5.03
C GLU A 268 20.02 -10.81 4.43
N THR A 269 19.13 -10.11 5.14
CA THR A 269 18.55 -8.82 4.71
C THR A 269 18.43 -7.87 5.92
N TYR A 270 17.21 -7.58 6.37
CA TYR A 270 16.82 -6.86 7.57
C TYR A 270 15.36 -7.23 7.88
N ASP A 271 14.88 -6.85 9.05
CA ASP A 271 13.47 -6.99 9.44
C ASP A 271 12.76 -5.64 9.30
N THR A 272 11.52 -5.64 8.81
CA THR A 272 10.71 -4.43 8.63
C THR A 272 9.29 -4.57 9.12
N GLU A 273 8.78 -3.54 9.77
CA GLU A 273 7.37 -3.43 10.13
C GLU A 273 6.81 -2.08 9.70
N LEU A 274 5.51 -2.05 9.37
CA LEU A 274 4.76 -0.83 9.14
C LEU A 274 3.78 -0.60 10.29
N GLY A 275 3.61 0.66 10.69
CA GLY A 275 2.49 1.11 11.50
C GLY A 275 1.94 2.47 11.04
N GLY A 276 0.93 2.96 11.76
CA GLY A 276 0.22 4.20 11.45
C GLY A 276 -1.02 4.03 10.56
N ALA A 277 -1.10 2.96 9.76
CA ALA A 277 -2.27 2.63 8.93
C ALA A 277 -3.57 2.41 9.73
N ALA A 278 -3.44 2.12 11.04
CA ALA A 278 -4.52 1.89 12.00
C ALA A 278 -4.59 2.98 13.11
N ASN A 279 -4.10 4.20 12.85
CA ASN A 279 -4.24 5.34 13.78
C ASN A 279 -5.66 5.95 13.72
N TYR A 280 -6.66 5.18 14.16
CA TYR A 280 -8.09 5.54 14.09
C TYR A 280 -8.42 6.82 14.87
N GLU A 281 -7.74 7.04 15.99
CA GLU A 281 -7.97 8.21 16.84
C GLU A 281 -7.26 9.47 16.32
N ALA A 282 -6.45 9.34 15.26
CA ALA A 282 -5.59 10.40 14.76
C ALA A 282 -4.77 11.06 15.88
N SER A 283 -4.22 10.23 16.77
CA SER A 283 -3.48 10.68 17.94
C SER A 283 -1.98 10.72 17.64
N GLU A 284 -1.32 11.81 18.03
CA GLU A 284 0.15 11.88 18.07
C GLU A 284 0.71 10.90 19.10
N GLY A 285 0.06 10.81 20.27
CA GLY A 285 0.48 9.87 21.32
C GLY A 285 0.42 8.40 20.88
N TYR A 286 -0.51 8.04 19.98
CA TYR A 286 -0.51 6.69 19.38
C TYR A 286 0.75 6.45 18.54
N LEU A 287 1.20 7.45 17.78
CA LEU A 287 2.40 7.34 16.95
C LEU A 287 3.66 7.27 17.83
N ASP A 288 3.71 8.06 18.91
CA ASP A 288 4.79 8.01 19.88
C ASP A 288 4.85 6.62 20.56
N ASP A 289 3.73 6.11 21.06
CA ASP A 289 3.63 4.77 21.66
C ASP A 289 4.03 3.67 20.65
N LEU A 290 3.68 3.85 19.38
CA LEU A 290 4.05 2.93 18.30
C LEU A 290 5.57 2.93 18.05
N ILE A 291 6.20 4.09 18.02
CA ILE A 291 7.65 4.24 17.85
C ILE A 291 8.38 3.59 19.02
N ASP A 292 7.95 3.90 20.25
CA ASP A 292 8.54 3.32 21.46
C ASP A 292 8.39 1.79 21.45
N ARG A 293 7.20 1.28 21.10
CA ARG A 293 6.95 -0.16 20.99
C ARG A 293 7.89 -0.85 20.01
N PHE A 294 8.15 -0.26 18.84
CA PHE A 294 9.08 -0.85 17.88
C PHE A 294 10.50 -1.03 18.44
N VAL A 295 10.97 -0.05 19.21
CA VAL A 295 12.27 -0.08 19.87
C VAL A 295 12.28 -1.08 21.05
N GLU A 296 11.21 -1.10 21.85
CA GLU A 296 11.06 -1.99 23.01
C GLU A 296 10.92 -3.46 22.63
N GLU A 297 10.20 -3.77 21.55
CA GLU A 297 9.99 -5.14 21.04
C GLU A 297 11.21 -5.68 20.27
N THR A 298 12.24 -4.85 20.02
CA THR A 298 13.45 -5.28 19.33
C THR A 298 14.28 -6.23 20.19
N ASP A 299 14.62 -7.40 19.63
CA ASP A 299 15.63 -8.29 20.19
C ASP A 299 17.04 -7.76 19.90
N TRP A 300 17.59 -6.99 20.84
CA TRP A 300 18.92 -6.37 20.73
C TRP A 300 20.09 -7.34 20.78
N ASP A 301 19.87 -8.61 21.16
CA ASP A 301 20.91 -9.65 21.03
C ASP A 301 21.06 -10.09 19.56
N VAL A 302 20.07 -9.79 18.72
CA VAL A 302 20.03 -10.08 17.29
C VAL A 302 20.30 -8.81 16.47
N TRP A 303 19.52 -7.77 16.71
CA TRP A 303 19.50 -6.55 15.90
C TRP A 303 20.23 -5.43 16.66
N ASN A 304 21.41 -5.03 16.17
CA ASN A 304 22.21 -4.01 16.85
C ASN A 304 21.79 -2.58 16.50
N THR A 305 21.02 -2.40 15.43
CA THR A 305 20.59 -1.09 14.95
C THR A 305 19.14 -1.13 14.50
N VAL A 306 18.39 -0.11 14.90
CA VAL A 306 17.01 0.14 14.47
C VAL A 306 16.92 1.53 13.88
N ASP A 307 16.36 1.62 12.68
CA ASP A 307 15.92 2.89 12.10
C ASP A 307 14.39 2.95 12.15
N VAL A 308 13.84 3.97 12.80
CA VAL A 308 12.40 4.26 12.79
C VAL A 308 12.15 5.46 11.91
N ILE A 309 11.40 5.25 10.82
CA ILE A 309 11.17 6.23 9.77
C ILE A 309 9.74 6.73 9.87
N GLN A 310 9.58 8.01 10.18
CA GLN A 310 8.30 8.69 10.04
C GLN A 310 8.18 9.27 8.64
N LEU A 311 7.12 8.87 7.93
CA LEU A 311 6.81 9.31 6.58
C LEU A 311 5.51 10.11 6.59
N ASN A 312 5.55 11.28 5.95
CA ASN A 312 4.40 12.17 5.82
C ASN A 312 4.39 12.87 4.47
N GLN A 313 3.20 13.18 3.95
CA GLN A 313 3.12 14.11 2.83
C GLN A 313 3.23 15.55 3.33
N ARG A 314 4.15 16.32 2.76
CA ARG A 314 4.31 17.75 3.07
C ARG A 314 3.00 18.50 2.87
N GLU A 315 2.74 19.51 3.71
CA GLU A 315 1.52 20.33 3.76
C GLU A 315 0.27 19.58 4.29
N LYS A 316 0.38 18.28 4.58
CA LYS A 316 -0.72 17.47 5.14
C LYS A 316 -0.30 16.75 6.42
N LEU A 317 0.33 17.50 7.32
CA LEU A 317 0.71 17.00 8.64
C LEU A 317 -0.55 16.73 9.45
N HIS A 318 -0.87 15.45 9.57
CA HIS A 318 -1.97 14.98 10.40
C HIS A 318 -1.62 13.58 10.89
N PRO A 319 -1.84 13.21 12.16
CA PRO A 319 -1.41 11.91 12.69
C PRO A 319 -1.98 10.70 11.93
N ARG A 320 -3.15 10.89 11.31
CA ARG A 320 -3.80 9.89 10.44
C ARG A 320 -3.13 9.69 9.08
N THR A 321 -2.31 10.65 8.67
CA THR A 321 -1.56 10.59 7.42
C THR A 321 -0.09 10.26 7.62
N VAL A 322 0.36 10.12 8.87
CA VAL A 322 1.69 9.64 9.23
C VAL A 322 1.73 8.12 9.13
N PHE A 323 2.76 7.60 8.48
CA PHE A 323 3.12 6.20 8.57
C PHE A 323 4.49 6.08 9.25
N VAL A 324 4.67 5.01 10.00
CA VAL A 324 5.93 4.73 10.69
C VAL A 324 6.43 3.39 10.20
N GLU A 325 7.64 3.38 9.63
CA GLU A 325 8.33 2.18 9.24
C GLU A 325 9.44 1.88 10.24
N CYS A 326 9.54 0.65 10.69
CA CYS A 326 10.64 0.19 11.54
C CYS A 326 11.53 -0.73 10.71
N PHE A 327 12.84 -0.48 10.72
CA PHE A 327 13.85 -1.33 10.09
C PHE A 327 14.86 -1.79 11.14
N ARG A 328 15.13 -3.10 11.19
CA ARG A 328 16.09 -3.70 12.12
C ARG A 328 17.22 -4.38 11.37
N TYR A 329 18.44 -4.02 11.72
CA TYR A 329 19.66 -4.44 11.05
C TYR A 329 20.61 -5.18 12.00
N VAL A 330 21.36 -6.12 11.44
CA VAL A 330 22.50 -6.77 12.12
C VAL A 330 23.81 -6.15 11.66
N ASP A 331 23.95 -5.88 10.35
CA ASP A 331 25.11 -5.26 9.73
C ASP A 331 24.65 -4.43 8.50
N ASP A 332 25.58 -3.73 7.83
CA ASP A 332 25.36 -3.03 6.55
C ASP A 332 24.18 -2.05 6.52
N LEU A 333 24.29 -1.00 7.34
CA LEU A 333 23.29 0.06 7.45
C LEU A 333 23.17 0.88 6.15
N PRO A 334 21.96 1.13 5.65
CA PRO A 334 21.76 2.06 4.55
C PRO A 334 22.03 3.50 4.98
N ASP A 335 22.31 4.34 3.99
CA ASP A 335 22.26 5.79 4.19
C ASP A 335 20.80 6.20 4.46
N ARG A 336 20.57 7.02 5.49
CA ARG A 336 19.21 7.42 5.89
C ARG A 336 18.49 8.26 4.84
N SER A 337 19.23 8.82 3.87
CA SER A 337 18.64 9.47 2.70
C SER A 337 17.93 8.49 1.75
N GLU A 338 18.22 7.19 1.83
CA GLU A 338 17.59 6.15 0.98
C GLU A 338 16.17 5.78 1.41
N TYR A 339 15.71 6.17 2.60
CA TYR A 339 14.33 5.94 3.03
C TYR A 339 13.33 6.91 2.38
N GLY A 340 13.82 7.95 1.71
CA GLY A 340 12.98 8.90 0.99
C GLY A 340 12.78 8.54 -0.47
N GLN A 341 11.79 9.18 -1.08
CA GLN A 341 11.57 9.12 -2.52
C GLN A 341 11.67 10.53 -3.10
N GLU A 342 12.80 10.88 -3.73
CA GLU A 342 13.12 12.25 -4.16
C GLU A 342 12.07 12.90 -5.08
N HIS A 343 11.26 12.09 -5.77
CA HIS A 343 10.22 12.60 -6.68
C HIS A 343 8.89 12.91 -5.98
N LEU A 344 8.74 12.49 -4.72
CA LEU A 344 7.56 12.73 -3.91
C LEU A 344 7.82 13.88 -2.97
N ASN A 345 6.77 14.64 -2.70
CA ASN A 345 6.82 15.72 -1.73
C ASN A 345 6.59 15.17 -0.31
N TYR A 346 7.47 14.26 0.13
CA TYR A 346 7.38 13.63 1.44
C TYR A 346 8.35 14.27 2.42
N GLU A 347 7.90 14.44 3.65
CA GLU A 347 8.74 14.66 4.81
C GLU A 347 9.16 13.30 5.38
N VAL A 348 10.46 13.14 5.58
CA VAL A 348 11.07 11.92 6.10
C VAL A 348 11.86 12.29 7.34
N ARG A 349 11.52 11.66 8.48
CA ARG A 349 12.28 11.76 9.73
C ARG A 349 12.77 10.37 10.10
N ALA A 350 14.08 10.15 10.02
CA ALA A 350 14.70 8.84 10.24
C ALA A 350 15.47 8.85 11.57
N HIS A 351 14.87 8.25 12.60
CA HIS A 351 15.42 8.14 13.94
C HIS A 351 16.29 6.89 14.03
N ARG A 352 17.55 7.02 14.46
CA ARG A 352 18.46 5.89 14.63
C ARG A 352 18.66 5.54 16.10
N VAL A 353 18.50 4.26 16.42
CA VAL A 353 18.78 3.67 17.73
C VAL A 353 19.83 2.56 17.54
N VAL A 354 20.89 2.59 18.35
CA VAL A 354 21.99 1.62 18.29
C VAL A 354 22.20 1.04 19.67
N ASP A 355 22.21 -0.29 19.76
CA ASP A 355 22.34 -1.04 21.02
C ASP A 355 21.35 -0.54 22.10
N GLY A 356 20.11 -0.21 21.70
CA GLY A 356 19.06 0.32 22.56
C GLY A 356 19.21 1.80 22.95
N GLU A 357 20.24 2.49 22.48
CA GLU A 357 20.47 3.92 22.75
C GLU A 357 20.17 4.78 21.52
N TYR A 358 19.24 5.74 21.68
CA TYR A 358 18.93 6.72 20.66
C TYR A 358 20.18 7.55 20.31
N GLN A 359 20.45 7.68 19.01
CA GLN A 359 21.62 8.40 18.50
C GLN A 359 21.23 9.80 18.02
N ASP A 360 20.52 9.88 16.89
CA ASP A 360 20.16 11.11 16.22
C ASP A 360 19.01 10.89 15.23
N THR A 361 18.46 11.99 14.72
CA THR A 361 17.42 12.01 13.69
C THR A 361 17.96 12.66 12.44
N PHE A 362 17.82 11.98 11.30
CA PHE A 362 18.00 12.56 9.98
C PHE A 362 16.68 13.13 9.47
N LEU A 363 16.72 14.31 8.87
CA LEU A 363 15.61 14.98 8.21
C LEU A 363 15.96 15.15 6.73
N ASN A 364 15.00 14.94 5.83
CA ASN A 364 15.17 15.35 4.44
C ASN A 364 14.80 16.84 4.26
N ASP A 365 15.19 17.45 3.13
CA ASP A 365 14.97 18.89 2.89
C ASP A 365 13.52 19.34 3.15
N PRO A 366 12.45 18.63 2.70
CA PRO A 366 11.08 18.98 3.06
C PRO A 366 10.78 19.00 4.57
N ALA A 367 11.32 18.05 5.34
CA ALA A 367 11.11 18.01 6.79
C ALA A 367 11.89 19.13 7.50
N GLU A 368 13.11 19.45 7.05
CA GLU A 368 13.88 20.59 7.56
C GLU A 368 13.14 21.92 7.32
N GLU A 369 12.62 22.13 6.10
CA GLU A 369 11.85 23.33 5.75
C GLU A 369 10.59 23.46 6.61
N THR A 370 9.86 22.37 6.85
CA THR A 370 8.69 22.36 7.74
C THR A 370 9.07 22.72 9.18
N ASP A 371 10.16 22.17 9.72
CA ASP A 371 10.59 22.45 11.09
C ASP A 371 11.01 23.93 11.24
N GLU A 372 11.65 24.52 10.21
CA GLU A 372 11.97 25.95 10.17
C GLU A 372 10.70 26.82 10.16
N GLU A 373 9.72 26.50 9.30
CA GLU A 373 8.44 27.22 9.21
C GLU A 373 7.67 27.20 10.54
N LEU A 374 7.64 26.04 11.22
CA LEU A 374 6.99 25.90 12.54
C LEU A 374 7.72 26.72 13.61
N ALA A 375 9.05 26.71 13.61
CA ALA A 375 9.84 27.49 14.56
C ALA A 375 9.65 29.02 14.38
N GLU A 376 9.52 29.48 13.14
CA GLU A 376 9.18 30.88 12.83
C GLU A 376 7.75 31.26 13.24
N ALA A 377 6.79 30.33 13.10
CA ALA A 377 5.41 30.54 13.52
C ALA A 377 5.27 30.65 15.05
N ASP A 378 6.07 29.89 15.81
CA ASP A 378 6.08 29.91 17.28
C ASP A 378 6.91 31.07 17.87
N ASN A 379 7.84 31.63 17.09
CA ASN A 379 8.55 32.87 17.39
C ASN A 379 8.33 33.91 16.28
N PRO A 380 7.11 34.46 16.14
CA PRO A 380 6.89 35.55 15.21
C PRO A 380 7.77 36.71 15.68
N SER A 381 8.70 37.13 14.85
CA SER A 381 9.58 38.26 15.17
C SER A 381 8.73 39.46 15.59
N GLU A 382 9.11 40.13 16.70
CA GLU A 382 8.45 41.31 17.29
C GLU A 382 8.00 42.39 16.29
#